data_AF-A0ABD2PP27-F1
#
_entry.id   AF-A0ABD2PP27-F1
#
_cell.length_a   1.000
_cell.length_b   1.000
_cell.length_c   1.000
_cell.angle_alpha   90.00
_cell.angle_beta   90.00
_cell.angle_gamma   90.00
#
_symmetry.space_group_name_H-M   'P 1'
#
loop_
_entity.id
_entity.type
_entity.pdbx_description
1 polymer ?
#
loop_
_entity_poly.entity_id
_entity_poly.type
_entity_poly.pdbx_seq_one_letter_code
_entity_poly.pdbx_strand_id
1 'polypeptide(L)'
;QNNELTEAVNLINSVIGTHLGIEDEEMARSIFDSCKTCKNPVDVADQVDDTLGSFQFPETSKREIWGIISDFQRGALLKPVIPIPKRLSKINHGNTIPVMFDEQL
;
A
#
# COMPACT_ATOMS: atom_id res chain seq x y z
N GLN A 1 5.83 -21.42 -4.90
CA GLN A 1 5.18 -20.40 -5.75
C GLN A 1 3.65 -20.41 -5.66
N ASN A 2 2.97 -21.52 -5.28
CA ASN A 2 1.50 -21.51 -5.14
C ASN A 2 0.96 -20.85 -3.86
N ASN A 3 1.72 -20.77 -2.76
CA ASN A 3 1.21 -20.19 -1.50
C ASN A 3 1.06 -18.66 -1.54
N GLU A 4 1.99 -17.94 -2.17
CA GLU A 4 2.00 -16.47 -2.15
C GLU A 4 0.78 -15.88 -2.87
N LEU A 5 0.36 -16.52 -3.96
CA LEU A 5 -0.85 -16.12 -4.71
C LEU A 5 -2.10 -16.33 -3.85
N THR A 6 -2.21 -17.50 -3.23
CA THR A 6 -3.34 -17.83 -2.36
C THR A 6 -3.40 -16.90 -1.15
N GLU A 7 -2.25 -16.54 -0.55
CA GLU A 7 -2.19 -15.56 0.54
C GLU A 7 -2.62 -14.16 0.08
N ALA A 8 -2.15 -13.71 -1.09
CA ALA A 8 -2.56 -12.41 -1.63
C ALA A 8 -4.07 -12.34 -1.88
N VAL A 9 -4.64 -13.39 -2.47
CA VAL A 9 -6.09 -13.50 -2.74
C VAL A 9 -6.87 -13.55 -1.42
N ASN A 10 -6.42 -14.31 -0.42
CA ASN A 10 -7.07 -14.38 0.89
C ASN A 10 -7.04 -13.05 1.64
N LEU A 11 -5.92 -12.30 1.57
CA LEU A 11 -5.83 -10.98 2.17
C LEU A 11 -6.77 -9.99 1.49
N ILE A 12 -6.86 -10.00 0.16
CA ILE A 12 -7.82 -9.18 -0.58
C ILE A 12 -9.26 -9.58 -0.22
N ASN A 13 -9.54 -10.88 -0.13
CA ASN A 13 -10.84 -11.38 0.30
C ASN A 13 -11.20 -10.89 1.71
N SER A 14 -10.24 -10.89 2.64
CA SER A 14 -10.44 -10.37 4.00
C SER A 14 -10.71 -8.86 4.04
N VAL A 15 -10.02 -8.07 3.20
CA VAL A 15 -10.30 -6.63 3.04
C VAL A 15 -11.72 -6.42 2.52
N ILE A 16 -12.14 -7.23 1.55
CA ILE A 16 -13.49 -7.17 0.99
C ILE A 16 -14.54 -7.58 2.02
N GLY A 17 -14.32 -8.70 2.72
CA GLY A 17 -15.20 -9.19 3.78
C GLY A 17 -15.34 -8.22 4.94
N THR A 18 -14.26 -7.50 5.29
CA THR A 18 -14.32 -6.44 6.31
C THR A 18 -15.21 -5.28 5.88
N HIS A 19 -15.34 -5.02 4.57
CA HIS A 19 -16.10 -3.89 4.05
C HIS A 19 -17.53 -4.23 3.64
N LEU A 20 -17.73 -5.40 3.03
CA LEU A 20 -19.02 -5.84 2.50
C LEU A 20 -19.75 -6.83 3.41
N GLY A 21 -19.06 -7.39 4.41
CA GLY A 21 -19.58 -8.49 5.23
C GLY A 21 -19.70 -9.82 4.49
N ILE A 22 -19.15 -9.92 3.28
CA ILE A 22 -19.13 -11.13 2.46
C ILE A 22 -17.72 -11.46 1.98
N GLU A 23 -17.38 -12.74 2.02
CA GLU A 23 -16.12 -13.27 1.51
C GLU A 23 -16.41 -13.99 0.18
N ASP A 24 -15.77 -13.53 -0.89
CA ASP A 24 -15.88 -14.12 -2.23
C ASP A 24 -14.48 -14.27 -2.83
N GLU A 25 -13.99 -15.52 -2.81
CA GLU A 25 -12.64 -15.86 -3.23
C GLU A 25 -12.44 -15.72 -4.75
N GLU A 26 -13.49 -15.98 -5.55
CA GLU A 26 -13.44 -15.80 -7.01
C GLU A 26 -13.40 -14.31 -7.37
N MET A 27 -14.19 -13.50 -6.67
CA MET A 27 -14.17 -12.05 -6.83
C MET A 27 -12.81 -11.47 -6.43
N ALA A 28 -12.27 -11.86 -5.27
CA ALA A 28 -10.96 -11.44 -4.80
C ALA A 28 -9.85 -11.83 -5.79
N ARG A 29 -9.93 -13.04 -6.38
CA ARG A 29 -8.98 -13.50 -7.39
C ARG A 29 -9.07 -12.70 -8.68
N SER A 30 -10.28 -12.34 -9.13
CA SER A 30 -10.48 -11.49 -10.31
C SER A 30 -9.91 -10.08 -10.12
N ILE A 31 -10.15 -9.49 -8.94
CA ILE A 31 -9.60 -8.18 -8.57
C ILE A 31 -8.07 -8.25 -8.52
N PHE A 32 -7.53 -9.29 -7.89
CA PHE A 32 -6.08 -9.50 -7.86
C PHE A 32 -5.51 -9.62 -9.27
N ASP A 33 -6.13 -10.38 -10.18
CA ASP A 33 -5.62 -10.56 -11.53
C ASP A 33 -5.64 -9.27 -12.35
N SER A 34 -6.68 -8.45 -12.17
CA SER A 34 -6.79 -7.14 -12.80
C SER A 34 -5.74 -6.18 -12.23
N CYS A 35 -5.63 -6.13 -10.91
CA CYS A 35 -4.74 -5.20 -10.21
C CYS A 35 -3.26 -5.61 -10.23
N LYS A 36 -2.90 -6.90 -10.45
CA LYS A 36 -1.49 -7.33 -10.56
C LYS A 36 -0.78 -6.69 -11.75
N THR A 37 -1.54 -6.22 -12.75
CA THR A 37 -1.01 -5.57 -13.96
C THR A 37 -0.79 -4.07 -13.75
N CYS A 38 -1.39 -3.49 -12.70
CA CYS A 38 -1.25 -2.10 -12.32
C CYS A 38 0.15 -1.81 -11.76
N LYS A 39 0.67 -0.62 -12.09
CA LYS A 39 1.98 -0.15 -11.60
C LYS A 39 1.87 1.00 -10.61
N ASN A 40 0.70 1.60 -10.50
CA ASN A 40 0.44 2.73 -9.62
C ASN A 40 -0.79 2.45 -8.73
N PRO A 41 -0.83 3.03 -7.52
CA PRO A 41 -1.98 2.92 -6.63
C PRO A 41 -3.26 3.52 -7.23
N VAL A 42 -3.11 4.53 -8.11
CA VAL A 42 -4.24 5.14 -8.83
C VAL A 42 -4.88 4.14 -9.79
N ASP A 43 -4.07 3.36 -10.52
CA ASP A 43 -4.58 2.34 -11.43
C ASP A 43 -5.33 1.23 -10.65
N VAL A 44 -4.84 0.87 -9.46
CA VAL A 44 -5.56 -0.09 -8.59
C VAL A 44 -6.86 0.48 -8.08
N ALA A 45 -6.92 1.76 -7.72
CA ALA A 45 -8.16 2.40 -7.31
C ALA A 45 -9.21 2.36 -8.43
N ASP A 46 -8.79 2.64 -9.67
CA ASP A 46 -9.64 2.62 -10.86
C ASP A 46 -10.15 1.21 -11.18
N GLN A 47 -9.28 0.19 -11.15
CA GLN A 47 -9.67 -1.22 -11.37
C GLN A 47 -10.61 -1.75 -10.28
N VAL A 48 -10.38 -1.35 -9.02
CA VAL A 48 -11.28 -1.67 -7.92
C VAL A 48 -12.61 -0.95 -8.10
N ASP A 49 -12.65 0.31 -8.56
CA ASP A 49 -13.90 1.00 -8.87
C ASP A 49 -14.63 0.41 -10.08
N ASP A 50 -13.94 -0.11 -11.08
CA ASP A 50 -14.58 -0.83 -12.19
C ASP A 50 -15.26 -2.12 -11.72
N THR A 51 -14.64 -2.84 -10.78
CA THR A 51 -15.14 -4.14 -10.29
C THR A 51 -16.15 -4.00 -9.13
N LEU A 52 -15.91 -3.02 -8.24
CA LEU A 52 -16.59 -2.81 -6.96
C LEU A 52 -17.15 -1.39 -6.80
N GLY A 53 -17.21 -0.57 -7.85
CA GLY A 53 -17.62 0.83 -7.76
C GLY A 53 -19.01 1.06 -7.20
N SER A 54 -19.93 0.11 -7.42
CA SER A 54 -21.27 0.12 -6.82
C SER A 54 -21.25 0.05 -5.29
N PHE A 55 -20.16 -0.47 -4.69
CA PHE A 55 -20.00 -0.57 -3.25
C PHE A 55 -19.29 0.62 -2.61
N GLN A 56 -18.84 1.59 -3.42
CA GLN A 56 -18.16 2.81 -2.96
C GLN A 56 -16.98 2.50 -2.03
N PHE A 57 -16.06 1.63 -2.47
CA PHE A 57 -14.90 1.24 -1.69
C PHE A 57 -14.07 2.46 -1.26
N PRO A 58 -13.70 2.58 0.02
CA PRO A 58 -12.91 3.71 0.50
C PRO A 58 -11.48 3.62 -0.01
N GLU A 59 -10.84 4.78 -0.13
CA GLU A 59 -9.43 4.88 -0.53
C GLU A 59 -8.46 4.17 0.43
N THR A 60 -8.88 3.90 1.66
CA THR A 60 -8.09 3.11 2.62
C THR A 60 -7.99 1.66 2.18
N SER A 61 -9.12 1.03 1.84
CA SER A 61 -9.17 -0.37 1.38
C SER A 61 -8.49 -0.54 0.03
N LYS A 62 -8.64 0.42 -0.89
CA LYS A 62 -7.89 0.43 -2.17
C LYS A 62 -6.37 0.48 -1.95
N ARG A 63 -5.91 1.26 -0.96
CA ARG A 63 -4.49 1.29 -0.54
C ARG A 63 -4.02 -0.01 0.10
N GLU A 64 -4.88 -0.70 0.85
CA GLU A 64 -4.56 -2.02 1.41
C GLU A 64 -4.41 -3.09 0.32
N ILE A 65 -5.33 -3.12 -0.65
CA ILE A 65 -5.26 -4.01 -1.83
C ILE A 65 -3.96 -3.73 -2.62
N TRP A 66 -3.64 -2.46 -2.87
CA TRP A 66 -2.37 -2.08 -3.50
C TRP A 66 -1.15 -2.55 -2.70
N GLY A 67 -1.18 -2.40 -1.37
CA GLY A 67 -0.14 -2.91 -0.49
C GLY A 67 0.08 -4.41 -0.70
N ILE A 68 -0.97 -5.21 -0.59
CA ILE A 68 -0.92 -6.67 -0.76
C ILE A 68 -0.32 -7.06 -2.13
N ILE A 69 -0.75 -6.38 -3.21
CA ILE A 69 -0.26 -6.66 -4.56
C ILE A 69 1.20 -6.24 -4.73
N SER A 70 1.58 -5.08 -4.21
CA SER A 70 2.97 -4.61 -4.21
C SER A 70 3.87 -5.55 -3.41
N ASP A 71 3.41 -6.03 -2.25
CA ASP A 71 4.11 -7.02 -1.42
C ASP A 71 4.23 -8.37 -2.14
N PHE A 72 3.19 -8.80 -2.87
CA PHE A 72 3.24 -9.97 -3.75
C PHE A 72 4.27 -9.81 -4.87
N GLN A 73 4.23 -8.70 -5.61
CA GLN A 73 5.18 -8.42 -6.70
C GLN A 73 6.64 -8.34 -6.20
N ARG A 74 6.84 -7.91 -4.95
CA ARG A 74 8.15 -7.85 -4.30
C ARG A 74 8.61 -9.18 -3.71
N GLY A 75 7.76 -10.22 -3.66
CA GLY A 75 8.03 -11.45 -2.92
C GLY A 75 8.24 -11.19 -1.42
N ALA A 76 7.58 -10.16 -0.90
CA ALA A 76 7.70 -9.67 0.48
C ALA A 76 6.51 -10.09 1.37
N LEU A 77 5.47 -10.72 0.81
CA LEU A 77 4.30 -11.22 1.57
C LEU A 77 4.69 -12.08 2.79
N LEU A 78 5.81 -12.81 2.70
CA LEU A 78 6.34 -13.66 3.79
C LEU A 78 7.39 -12.97 4.68
N LYS A 79 7.63 -11.67 4.53
CA LYS A 79 8.58 -10.92 5.38
C LYS A 79 7.82 -9.83 6.12
N PRO A 80 7.89 -9.76 7.47
CA PRO A 80 7.35 -8.61 8.19
C PRO A 80 8.00 -7.37 7.58
N VAL A 81 7.19 -6.47 7.02
CA VAL A 81 7.68 -5.26 6.39
C VAL A 81 8.48 -4.51 7.44
N ILE A 82 9.81 -4.54 7.30
CA ILE A 82 10.69 -3.70 8.09
C ILE A 82 10.38 -2.29 7.62
N PRO A 83 9.93 -1.37 8.49
CA PRO A 83 9.64 -0.01 8.08
C PRO A 83 10.89 0.57 7.42
N ILE A 84 10.77 0.99 6.17
CA ILE A 84 11.80 1.75 5.48
C ILE A 84 12.02 3.00 6.35
N PRO A 85 13.18 3.19 7.01
CA PRO A 85 13.45 4.46 7.65
C PRO A 85 13.39 5.52 6.54
N LYS A 86 12.46 6.47 6.68
CA LYS A 86 12.33 7.61 5.77
C LYS A 86 13.73 8.16 5.51
N ARG A 87 14.08 8.12 4.23
CA ARG A 87 15.38 8.45 3.65
C ARG A 87 16.03 9.67 4.33
N LEU A 88 17.19 9.43 4.94
CA LEU A 88 18.39 10.28 4.99
C LEU A 88 18.17 11.77 4.63
N SER A 89 18.09 12.63 5.64
CA SER A 89 18.54 14.02 5.56
C SER A 89 19.96 14.12 6.12
N LYS A 90 20.95 13.54 5.43
CA LYS A 90 22.35 13.98 5.60
C LYS A 90 22.50 15.33 4.90
N ILE A 91 22.06 16.40 5.55
CA ILE A 91 22.59 17.74 5.29
C ILE A 91 23.86 17.90 6.11
N ASN A 92 24.99 17.49 5.55
CA ASN A 92 26.29 17.97 6.01
C ASN A 92 26.81 18.91 4.93
N HIS A 93 26.76 20.21 5.19
CA HIS A 93 27.88 21.10 4.92
C HIS A 93 27.76 22.26 5.91
N GLY A 94 28.83 22.45 6.67
CA GLY A 94 28.89 23.36 7.81
C GLY A 94 28.43 24.77 7.46
N ASN A 95 27.56 25.31 8.30
CA ASN A 95 27.63 26.70 8.67
C ASN A 95 27.14 26.80 10.12
N THR A 96 28.09 26.72 11.05
CA THR A 96 27.88 27.24 12.39
C THR A 96 27.55 28.72 12.24
N ILE A 97 26.28 29.08 12.40
CA ILE A 97 25.95 30.47 12.72
C ILE A 97 26.27 30.60 14.21
N PRO A 98 27.25 31.43 14.61
CA PRO A 98 27.51 31.65 16.01
C PRO A 98 26.28 32.33 16.61
N VAL A 99 25.82 31.77 17.73
CA VAL A 99 25.00 32.49 18.70
C VAL A 99 25.81 33.70 19.20
N MET A 100 25.70 34.84 18.51
CA MET A 100 26.08 36.12 19.09
C MET A 100 24.90 36.61 19.91
N PHE A 101 24.98 36.25 21.18
CA PHE A 101 24.55 37.11 22.27
C PHE A 101 25.31 38.44 22.11
N ASP A 102 24.62 39.54 21.81
CA ASP A 102 24.96 40.86 22.34
C ASP A 102 23.77 41.82 22.24
N GLU A 103 23.81 42.80 23.12
CA GLU A 103 22.80 43.67 23.68
C GLU A 103 22.51 44.91 22.78
N GLN A 104 21.52 45.74 23.17
CA GLN A 104 21.28 47.14 22.72
C GLN A 104 20.35 47.37 21.50
N LEU A 105 19.05 47.64 21.74
CA LEU A 105 18.45 48.99 21.84
C LEU A 105 16.93 48.91 22.12
#